data_AF-A0A1V9K8M2-F1
#
_entry.id   AF-A0A1V9K8M2-F1
#
_cell.length_a   1.000
_cell.length_b   1.000
_cell.length_c   1.000
_cell.angle_alpha   90.00
_cell.angle_beta   90.00
_cell.angle_gamma   90.00
#
_symmetry.space_group_name_H-M   'P 1'
#
loop_
_entity.id
_entity.type
_entity.pdbx_description
1 polymer ?
#
loop_
_entity_poly.entity_id
_entity_poly.type
_entity_poly.pdbx_seq_one_letter_code
_entity_poly.pdbx_strand_id
1 'polypeptide(L)'
;MSFLDFEDLIDYATGRRSNGGWVTAYAQEKRDNEQSSYYSALVPVDEIDARLVEPSWDLDLGDGTPGFSFYFDGRESQYHRFGDDSAIEPLVIRRYFYGMKPSCVEVCEEFRHFHNLYEDRATHTLLAFDESGDEIEVVRVSDDRVEVRVKYLKEYLAARGMALLLLYVIDRWSEKSLEELGMTRQNEHQGGSGSDYRYLRSVDAFPDLAPERNTCGRLLGKAVMRGAENYDPKRSWQRHERKYEDFIIGVDDDGEEVQHTCDEEELANNFGKNTGAPHFLTSVFFRREVLAKYYNEPGKFSVEDGYLRCAGYWGMPLDNNHRKYVTVFLGDLGKLPHKEQLYWTRYNVAPDGRMSDVNFRRSMLGQWADATEPALLFKRTYERFGENWQSQQGWGLFKKLKPADAHHWTSLHVPSDGNQKEFDEQIMSLTKLLVDRINEAEVGKRATLEPNDKGGITKFGRYLDDIGFTEARAFVQLLRNLQSLRSGVAHVKNTKNNSDYQKAVRFFDLDARGLSQGFADILDEATVFIGKLEEKVVTTSDEETPSCRRPGA
;
A
#
# COMPACT_ATOMS: atom_id res chain seq x y z
N MET A 1 38.81 -28.46 13.33
CA MET A 1 37.68 -28.72 14.24
C MET A 1 36.69 -29.56 13.46
N SER A 2 36.12 -30.59 14.07
CA SER A 2 35.17 -31.46 13.40
C SER A 2 33.82 -30.74 13.29
N PHE A 3 33.09 -30.95 12.19
CA PHE A 3 31.73 -30.40 12.05
C PHE A 3 30.77 -30.94 13.13
N LEU A 4 31.11 -32.05 13.79
CA LEU A 4 30.36 -32.63 14.90
C LEU A 4 30.52 -31.87 16.23
N ASP A 5 31.48 -30.93 16.34
CA ASP A 5 31.69 -30.11 17.54
C ASP A 5 30.78 -28.87 17.59
N PHE A 6 30.04 -28.59 16.51
CA PHE A 6 29.09 -27.45 16.41
C PHE A 6 29.68 -26.06 16.72
N GLU A 7 31.01 -25.89 16.59
CA GLU A 7 31.68 -24.60 16.81
C GLU A 7 31.13 -23.50 15.90
N ASP A 8 30.66 -23.86 14.70
CA ASP A 8 30.00 -22.98 13.74
C ASP A 8 28.61 -22.49 14.18
N LEU A 9 28.01 -23.08 15.22
CA LEU A 9 26.66 -22.79 15.70
C LEU A 9 26.63 -22.22 17.12
N ILE A 10 27.79 -21.98 17.76
CA ILE A 10 27.85 -21.44 19.13
C ILE A 10 27.27 -20.03 19.21
N ASP A 11 27.53 -19.17 18.23
CA ASP A 11 26.92 -17.83 18.20
C ASP A 11 25.38 -17.94 18.13
N TYR A 12 24.85 -18.84 17.31
CA TYR A 12 23.40 -19.10 17.25
C TYR A 12 22.87 -19.62 18.59
N ALA A 13 23.54 -20.62 19.18
CA ALA A 13 23.18 -21.26 20.44
C ALA A 13 23.17 -20.29 21.63
N THR A 14 24.01 -19.25 21.58
CA THR A 14 24.09 -18.20 22.60
C THR A 14 23.23 -16.98 22.28
N GLY A 15 22.36 -17.07 21.26
CA GLY A 15 21.42 -16.01 20.90
C GLY A 15 22.02 -14.85 20.11
N ARG A 16 23.31 -14.91 19.72
CA ARG A 16 23.93 -13.93 18.82
C ARG A 16 23.46 -14.20 17.39
N ARG A 17 22.79 -13.22 16.79
CA ARG A 17 22.20 -13.35 15.45
C ARG A 17 22.72 -12.29 14.50
N SER A 18 23.20 -12.73 13.34
CA SER A 18 23.61 -11.88 12.20
C SER A 18 22.46 -11.58 11.24
N ASN A 19 21.23 -12.04 11.54
CA ASN A 19 20.21 -12.32 10.53
C ASN A 19 19.36 -11.12 10.06
N GLY A 20 19.97 -9.95 9.84
CA GLY A 20 19.36 -8.86 9.07
C GLY A 20 18.00 -8.33 9.59
N GLY A 21 17.69 -8.51 10.88
CA GLY A 21 16.42 -8.11 11.48
C GLY A 21 15.31 -9.16 11.48
N TRP A 22 15.61 -10.43 11.20
CA TRP A 22 14.66 -11.55 11.22
C TRP A 22 15.03 -12.64 12.25
N VAL A 23 14.01 -13.34 12.74
CA VAL A 23 14.10 -14.45 13.69
C VAL A 23 13.35 -15.64 13.13
N THR A 24 14.03 -16.78 13.01
CA THR A 24 13.38 -18.07 12.74
C THR A 24 12.64 -18.51 14.01
N ALA A 25 11.31 -18.55 13.94
CA ALA A 25 10.42 -19.00 15.01
C ALA A 25 10.05 -20.49 14.86
N TYR A 26 10.17 -21.02 13.65
CA TYR A 26 10.04 -22.44 13.33
C TYR A 26 10.89 -22.74 12.11
N ALA A 27 11.59 -23.88 12.10
CA ALA A 27 12.10 -24.48 10.88
C ALA A 27 12.36 -25.98 11.02
N GLN A 28 12.21 -26.72 9.93
CA GLN A 28 12.69 -28.10 9.82
C GLN A 28 13.62 -28.21 8.61
N GLU A 29 14.90 -28.46 8.86
CA GLU A 29 15.91 -28.60 7.81
C GLU A 29 16.48 -30.03 7.82
N LYS A 30 16.69 -30.58 6.63
CA LYS A 30 17.36 -31.87 6.45
C LYS A 30 18.40 -31.74 5.36
N ARG A 31 19.64 -32.13 5.68
CA ARG A 31 20.79 -32.25 4.78
C ARG A 31 21.30 -33.68 4.83
N ASP A 32 22.29 -34.01 4.01
CA ASP A 32 22.80 -35.39 3.88
C ASP A 32 23.31 -35.97 5.21
N ASN A 33 23.93 -35.15 6.05
CA ASN A 33 24.55 -35.53 7.32
C ASN A 33 24.12 -34.65 8.50
N GLU A 34 23.02 -33.93 8.36
CA GLU A 34 22.49 -33.02 9.38
C GLU A 34 20.96 -33.00 9.34
N GLN A 35 20.34 -33.00 10.52
CA GLN A 35 18.93 -32.72 10.69
C GLN A 35 18.76 -31.67 11.78
N SER A 36 18.06 -30.58 11.45
CA SER A 36 17.92 -29.42 12.32
C SER A 36 16.44 -29.12 12.50
N SER A 37 16.01 -29.01 13.75
CA SER A 37 14.67 -28.55 14.12
C SER A 37 14.80 -27.31 14.96
N TYR A 38 14.06 -26.27 14.59
CA TYR A 38 13.97 -25.01 15.28
C TYR A 38 12.52 -24.75 15.63
N TYR A 39 12.28 -24.28 16.85
CA TYR A 39 10.94 -23.94 17.29
C TYR A 39 10.98 -22.80 18.30
N SER A 40 9.81 -22.38 18.78
CA SER A 40 9.74 -21.28 19.72
C SER A 40 8.55 -21.38 20.67
N ALA A 41 8.79 -20.90 21.88
CA ALA A 41 7.82 -20.92 22.98
C ALA A 41 7.81 -19.57 23.68
N LEU A 42 6.62 -19.00 23.89
CA LEU A 42 6.42 -17.80 24.68
C LEU A 42 6.35 -18.21 26.16
N VAL A 43 7.09 -17.49 27.01
CA VAL A 43 7.13 -17.74 28.45
C VAL A 43 7.02 -16.43 29.24
N PRO A 44 6.39 -16.42 30.41
CA PRO A 44 6.44 -15.27 31.32
C PRO A 44 7.88 -14.90 31.68
N VAL A 45 8.17 -13.59 31.77
CA VAL A 45 9.55 -13.11 32.00
C VAL A 45 10.14 -13.55 33.34
N ASP A 46 9.30 -13.79 34.34
CA ASP A 46 9.65 -14.27 35.67
C ASP A 46 9.91 -15.77 35.73
N GLU A 47 9.53 -16.53 34.69
CA GLU A 47 9.77 -17.97 34.61
C GLU A 47 11.06 -18.35 33.86
N ILE A 48 11.74 -17.40 33.21
CA ILE A 48 12.89 -17.66 32.33
C ILE A 48 13.95 -18.51 33.04
N ASP A 49 14.33 -18.15 34.27
CA ASP A 49 15.36 -18.89 35.03
C ASP A 49 14.96 -20.33 35.31
N ALA A 50 13.68 -20.57 35.61
CA ALA A 50 13.15 -21.92 35.83
C ALA A 50 13.20 -22.75 34.54
N ARG A 51 12.94 -22.12 33.39
CA ARG A 51 13.01 -22.80 32.08
C ARG A 51 14.46 -23.11 31.68
N LEU A 52 15.43 -22.28 32.05
CA LEU A 52 16.84 -22.49 31.69
C LEU A 52 17.59 -23.54 32.54
N VAL A 53 16.93 -24.23 33.46
CA VAL A 53 17.56 -25.31 34.24
C VAL A 53 17.99 -26.47 33.32
N GLU A 54 17.07 -26.93 32.47
CA GLU A 54 17.30 -28.03 31.53
C GLU A 54 17.43 -27.51 30.08
N PRO A 55 18.26 -28.14 29.23
CA PRO A 55 18.40 -27.75 27.82
C PRO A 55 17.26 -28.26 26.94
N SER A 56 16.37 -29.11 27.46
CA SER A 56 15.24 -29.68 26.71
C SER A 56 14.24 -28.61 26.28
N TRP A 57 13.47 -28.94 25.26
CA TRP A 57 12.39 -28.09 24.78
C TRP A 57 11.28 -28.03 25.81
N ASP A 58 10.74 -26.83 26.01
CA ASP A 58 9.58 -26.60 26.87
C ASP A 58 8.26 -26.78 26.10
N LEU A 59 8.34 -26.89 24.76
CA LEU A 59 7.20 -27.09 23.87
C LEU A 59 7.63 -27.94 22.68
N ASP A 60 6.95 -29.07 22.43
CA ASP A 60 7.24 -29.95 21.30
C ASP A 60 6.41 -29.61 20.05
N LEU A 61 6.85 -30.14 18.90
CA LEU A 61 6.13 -29.96 17.64
C LEU A 61 4.76 -30.65 17.66
N GLY A 62 3.70 -29.85 17.67
CA GLY A 62 2.32 -30.33 17.73
C GLY A 62 1.62 -29.97 19.04
N ASP A 63 2.37 -29.49 20.03
CA ASP A 63 1.83 -28.99 21.29
C ASP A 63 1.30 -27.55 21.14
N GLY A 64 0.74 -27.02 22.24
CA GLY A 64 0.22 -25.65 22.29
C GLY A 64 -1.18 -25.47 21.69
N THR A 65 -1.86 -26.57 21.33
CA THR A 65 -3.27 -26.54 20.96
C THR A 65 -4.18 -26.68 22.19
N PRO A 66 -5.42 -26.13 22.17
CA PRO A 66 -6.34 -26.29 23.29
C PRO A 66 -6.64 -27.75 23.62
N GLY A 67 -6.73 -28.07 24.92
CA GLY A 67 -6.86 -29.45 25.39
C GLY A 67 -7.41 -29.57 26.81
N PHE A 68 -7.43 -30.80 27.32
CA PHE A 68 -7.86 -31.13 28.67
C PHE A 68 -6.78 -31.91 29.40
N SER A 69 -6.53 -31.55 30.66
CA SER A 69 -5.78 -32.38 31.61
C SER A 69 -6.72 -33.36 32.30
N PHE A 70 -6.33 -34.64 32.33
CA PHE A 70 -7.08 -35.70 33.01
C PHE A 70 -6.29 -36.18 34.22
N TYR A 71 -6.95 -36.20 35.39
CA TYR A 71 -6.33 -36.60 36.64
C TYR A 71 -6.84 -37.97 37.08
N PHE A 72 -5.91 -38.91 37.33
CA PHE A 72 -6.24 -40.27 37.78
C PHE A 72 -6.49 -40.37 39.29
N ASP A 73 -6.41 -39.25 40.02
CA ASP A 73 -6.61 -39.16 41.47
C ASP A 73 -8.00 -38.64 41.88
N GLY A 74 -8.92 -38.52 40.91
CA GLY A 74 -10.31 -38.08 41.13
C GLY A 74 -10.51 -36.56 41.07
N ARG A 75 -9.49 -35.76 40.77
CA ARG A 75 -9.66 -34.34 40.41
C ARG A 75 -10.44 -34.20 39.10
N GLU A 76 -11.24 -33.14 39.00
CA GLU A 76 -11.99 -32.83 37.78
C GLU A 76 -11.03 -32.50 36.63
N SER A 77 -11.38 -32.96 35.43
CA SER A 77 -10.64 -32.62 34.21
C SER A 77 -10.69 -31.12 33.96
N GLN A 78 -9.56 -30.52 33.61
CA GLN A 78 -9.45 -29.08 33.44
C GLN A 78 -9.16 -28.72 31.98
N TYR A 79 -9.86 -27.71 31.46
CA TYR A 79 -9.61 -27.20 30.12
C TYR A 79 -8.45 -26.18 30.13
N HIS A 80 -7.58 -26.29 29.13
CA HIS A 80 -6.42 -25.44 28.96
C HIS A 80 -6.39 -24.86 27.54
N ARG A 81 -6.15 -23.55 27.44
CA ARG A 81 -6.05 -22.85 26.15
C ARG A 81 -4.89 -23.36 25.30
N PHE A 82 -3.80 -23.81 25.93
CA PHE A 82 -2.59 -24.29 25.27
C PHE A 82 -2.21 -25.73 25.66
N GLY A 83 -3.20 -26.52 26.13
CA GLY A 83 -3.04 -27.95 26.39
C GLY A 83 -2.68 -28.30 27.83
N ASP A 84 -2.03 -27.41 28.58
CA ASP A 84 -1.65 -27.63 29.98
C ASP A 84 -1.68 -26.36 30.85
N ASP A 85 -1.19 -26.47 32.09
CA ASP A 85 -1.04 -25.40 33.09
C ASP A 85 0.40 -24.83 33.17
N SER A 86 1.26 -25.12 32.18
CA SER A 86 2.67 -24.71 32.19
C SER A 86 2.89 -23.21 31.98
N ALA A 87 1.85 -22.47 31.61
CA ALA A 87 1.87 -21.08 31.16
C ALA A 87 2.72 -20.81 29.89
N ILE A 88 3.11 -21.87 29.18
CA ILE A 88 3.84 -21.77 27.91
C ILE A 88 2.84 -21.60 26.76
N GLU A 89 3.12 -20.67 25.85
CA GLU A 89 2.26 -20.42 24.69
C GLU A 89 3.03 -20.59 23.36
N PRO A 90 2.41 -21.17 22.32
CA PRO A 90 3.03 -21.23 21.00
C PRO A 90 2.99 -19.86 20.30
N LEU A 91 4.12 -19.41 19.75
CA LEU A 91 4.11 -18.35 18.73
C LEU A 91 3.74 -18.92 17.35
N VAL A 92 4.16 -20.16 17.08
CA VAL A 92 3.86 -20.92 15.86
C VAL A 92 3.23 -22.25 16.26
N ILE A 93 2.15 -22.66 15.61
CA ILE A 93 1.47 -23.93 15.85
C ILE A 93 1.67 -24.81 14.63
N ARG A 94 2.25 -26.00 14.83
CA ARG A 94 2.37 -27.01 13.76
C ARG A 94 1.26 -28.04 13.88
N ARG A 95 0.38 -28.11 12.89
CA ARG A 95 -0.75 -29.03 12.90
C ARG A 95 -0.47 -30.25 12.04
N TYR A 96 -0.72 -31.42 12.62
CA TYR A 96 -0.58 -32.70 11.95
C TYR A 96 -1.96 -33.35 11.76
N PHE A 97 -2.21 -33.85 10.55
CA PHE A 97 -3.50 -34.43 10.17
C PHE A 97 -3.40 -35.94 9.90
N TYR A 98 -2.49 -36.63 10.61
CA TYR A 98 -2.35 -38.10 10.55
C TYR A 98 -2.11 -38.63 9.13
N GLY A 99 -1.43 -37.86 8.28
CA GLY A 99 -1.18 -38.20 6.88
C GLY A 99 -2.37 -38.06 5.93
N MET A 100 -3.56 -37.71 6.43
CA MET A 100 -4.74 -37.47 5.58
C MET A 100 -4.65 -36.15 4.79
N LYS A 101 -3.94 -35.16 5.35
CA LYS A 101 -3.63 -33.88 4.74
C LYS A 101 -2.18 -33.49 5.04
N PRO A 102 -1.55 -32.66 4.17
CA PRO A 102 -0.27 -32.04 4.49
C PRO A 102 -0.34 -31.34 5.85
N SER A 103 0.75 -31.42 6.62
CA SER A 103 0.87 -30.61 7.84
C SER A 103 0.89 -29.14 7.46
N CYS A 104 0.42 -28.27 8.36
CA CYS A 104 0.52 -26.83 8.16
C CYS A 104 1.10 -26.16 9.40
N VAL A 105 1.64 -24.97 9.19
CA VAL A 105 2.11 -24.09 10.26
C VAL A 105 1.25 -22.83 10.28
N GLU A 106 0.89 -22.42 11.48
CA GLU A 106 0.04 -21.27 11.73
C GLU A 106 0.76 -20.35 12.73
N VAL A 107 0.75 -19.05 12.49
CA VAL A 107 1.24 -18.06 13.46
C VAL A 107 0.11 -17.72 14.42
N CYS A 108 0.43 -17.58 15.70
CA CYS A 108 -0.52 -17.25 16.76
C CYS A 108 -1.43 -16.08 16.33
N GLU A 109 -2.74 -16.31 16.41
CA GLU A 109 -3.74 -15.35 15.95
C GLU A 109 -3.66 -14.02 16.73
N GLU A 110 -3.35 -14.09 18.02
CA GLU A 110 -3.16 -12.92 18.87
C GLU A 110 -2.02 -12.03 18.38
N PHE A 111 -0.91 -12.61 17.91
CA PHE A 111 0.19 -11.86 17.30
C PHE A 111 -0.24 -11.18 15.99
N ARG A 112 -1.05 -11.86 15.17
CA ARG A 112 -1.59 -11.31 13.92
C ARG A 112 -2.48 -10.10 14.20
N HIS A 113 -3.41 -10.23 15.14
CA HIS A 113 -4.36 -9.17 15.47
C HIS A 113 -3.71 -8.01 16.23
N PHE A 114 -2.76 -8.30 17.12
CA PHE A 114 -2.01 -7.28 17.86
C PHE A 114 -1.33 -6.28 16.92
N HIS A 115 -0.79 -6.76 15.81
CA HIS A 115 -0.14 -5.92 14.79
C HIS A 115 -1.03 -5.58 13.59
N ASN A 116 -2.32 -5.96 13.62
CA ASN A 116 -3.27 -5.82 12.52
C ASN A 116 -2.70 -6.31 11.16
N LEU A 117 -2.11 -7.50 11.16
CA LEU A 117 -1.42 -8.04 9.98
C LEU A 117 -2.41 -8.55 8.92
N TYR A 118 -2.21 -8.10 7.68
CA TYR A 118 -2.88 -8.62 6.51
C TYR A 118 -2.15 -9.86 5.97
N GLU A 119 -2.90 -10.89 5.55
CA GLU A 119 -2.32 -12.09 4.94
C GLU A 119 -2.39 -11.99 3.41
N ASP A 120 -1.23 -11.89 2.77
CA ASP A 120 -1.11 -12.13 1.34
C ASP A 120 -1.12 -13.65 1.09
N ARG A 121 -2.27 -14.15 0.66
CA ARG A 121 -2.49 -15.58 0.39
C ARG A 121 -1.69 -16.11 -0.80
N ALA A 122 -1.21 -15.25 -1.70
CA ALA A 122 -0.41 -15.70 -2.83
C ALA A 122 1.02 -16.07 -2.41
N THR A 123 1.56 -15.33 -1.44
CA THR A 123 2.93 -15.52 -0.95
C THR A 123 3.00 -16.14 0.45
N HIS A 124 1.86 -16.31 1.13
CA HIS A 124 1.77 -16.72 2.53
C HIS A 124 2.58 -15.80 3.48
N THR A 125 2.61 -14.51 3.15
CA THR A 125 3.30 -13.48 3.95
C THR A 125 2.30 -12.68 4.77
N LEU A 126 2.64 -12.39 6.02
CA LEU A 126 1.88 -11.46 6.86
C LEU A 126 2.51 -10.07 6.78
N LEU A 127 1.70 -9.10 6.36
CA LEU A 127 2.08 -7.72 6.06
C LEU A 127 1.49 -6.76 7.10
N ALA A 128 2.32 -5.83 7.55
CA ALA A 128 1.86 -4.59 8.18
C ALA A 128 1.94 -3.45 7.16
N PHE A 129 1.38 -2.30 7.51
CA PHE A 129 1.48 -1.08 6.71
C PHE A 129 2.03 0.04 7.58
N ASP A 130 2.93 0.85 7.04
CA ASP A 130 3.43 2.03 7.76
C ASP A 130 2.48 3.24 7.63
N GLU A 131 2.86 4.36 8.26
CA GLU A 131 2.06 5.60 8.21
C GLU A 131 1.90 6.18 6.79
N SER A 132 2.78 5.81 5.86
CA SER A 132 2.70 6.15 4.43
C SER A 132 1.87 5.13 3.62
N GLY A 133 1.36 4.09 4.26
CA GLY A 133 0.66 2.98 3.62
C GLY A 133 1.57 2.07 2.79
N ASP A 134 2.88 2.08 3.05
CA ASP A 134 3.82 1.14 2.42
C ASP A 134 3.75 -0.21 3.13
N GLU A 135 3.82 -1.30 2.36
CA GLU A 135 3.84 -2.67 2.88
C GLU A 135 5.14 -2.97 3.62
N ILE A 136 5.02 -3.62 4.77
CA ILE A 136 6.13 -4.15 5.57
C ILE A 136 5.91 -5.63 5.77
N GLU A 137 6.80 -6.47 5.24
CA GLU A 137 6.83 -7.89 5.58
C GLU A 137 7.16 -8.08 7.07
N VAL A 138 6.24 -8.73 7.79
CA VAL A 138 6.37 -9.02 9.22
C VAL A 138 6.61 -10.50 9.48
N VAL A 139 5.91 -11.38 8.77
CA VAL A 139 6.09 -12.83 8.90
C VAL A 139 6.14 -13.49 7.53
N ARG A 140 7.12 -14.35 7.32
CA ARG A 140 7.20 -15.23 6.15
C ARG A 140 6.86 -16.64 6.60
N VAL A 141 5.91 -17.27 5.91
CA VAL A 141 5.44 -18.62 6.23
C VAL A 141 5.66 -19.52 5.02
N SER A 142 6.41 -20.60 5.21
CA SER A 142 6.46 -21.77 4.33
C SER A 142 6.11 -23.03 5.11
N ASP A 143 5.95 -24.16 4.42
CA ASP A 143 5.61 -25.45 5.04
C ASP A 143 6.62 -25.87 6.12
N ASP A 144 7.88 -25.50 5.96
CA ASP A 144 9.03 -25.93 6.74
C ASP A 144 9.74 -24.79 7.48
N ARG A 145 9.27 -23.54 7.39
CA ARG A 145 9.91 -22.38 8.01
C ARG A 145 8.93 -21.25 8.30
N VAL A 146 9.10 -20.64 9.48
CA VAL A 146 8.46 -19.36 9.84
C VAL A 146 9.52 -18.40 10.32
N GLU A 147 9.59 -17.24 9.66
CA GLU A 147 10.48 -16.14 10.03
C GLU A 147 9.67 -14.91 10.42
N VAL A 148 10.02 -14.29 11.55
CA VAL A 148 9.34 -13.12 12.10
C VAL A 148 10.31 -11.95 12.20
N ARG A 149 9.89 -10.77 11.78
CA ARG A 149 10.68 -9.54 11.87
C ARG A 149 10.89 -9.15 13.34
N VAL A 150 12.15 -8.95 13.74
CA VAL A 150 12.59 -8.75 15.13
C VAL A 150 11.85 -7.60 15.82
N LYS A 151 11.64 -6.48 15.12
CA LYS A 151 10.94 -5.30 15.67
C LYS A 151 9.56 -5.68 16.22
N TYR A 152 8.73 -6.29 15.38
CA TYR A 152 7.35 -6.67 15.70
C TYR A 152 7.30 -7.74 16.80
N LEU A 153 8.24 -8.69 16.76
CA LEU A 153 8.35 -9.71 17.80
C LEU A 153 8.71 -9.10 19.16
N LYS A 154 9.73 -8.24 19.22
CA LYS A 154 10.15 -7.58 20.47
C LYS A 154 9.07 -6.68 21.06
N GLU A 155 8.32 -5.97 20.21
CA GLU A 155 7.18 -5.15 20.64
C GLU A 155 6.07 -6.01 21.24
N TYR A 156 5.72 -7.13 20.59
CA TYR A 156 4.71 -8.07 21.10
C TYR A 156 5.12 -8.69 22.45
N LEU A 157 6.37 -9.13 22.55
CA LEU A 157 6.94 -9.70 23.79
C LEU A 157 6.89 -8.69 24.94
N ALA A 158 7.29 -7.43 24.69
CA ALA A 158 7.25 -6.39 25.70
C ALA A 158 5.82 -6.05 26.13
N ALA A 159 4.88 -5.93 25.16
CA ALA A 159 3.48 -5.65 25.44
C ALA A 159 2.82 -6.70 26.33
N ARG A 160 3.24 -7.97 26.16
CA ARG A 160 2.70 -9.10 26.92
C ARG A 160 3.46 -9.45 28.18
N GLY A 161 4.59 -8.80 28.47
CA GLY A 161 5.46 -9.19 29.58
C GLY A 161 5.99 -10.62 29.43
N MET A 162 6.30 -11.04 28.19
CA MET A 162 6.81 -12.37 27.88
C MET A 162 8.18 -12.31 27.23
N ALA A 163 8.89 -13.44 27.26
CA ALA A 163 10.07 -13.71 26.45
C ALA A 163 9.78 -14.84 25.47
N LEU A 164 10.56 -14.89 24.39
CA LEU A 164 10.54 -16.00 23.45
C LEU A 164 11.76 -16.90 23.73
N LEU A 165 11.50 -18.15 24.07
CA LEU A 165 12.51 -19.21 24.03
C LEU A 165 12.64 -19.69 22.60
N LEU A 166 13.86 -19.64 22.09
CA LEU A 166 14.24 -20.09 20.76
C LEU A 166 14.85 -21.48 20.91
N LEU A 167 14.05 -22.50 20.61
CA LEU A 167 14.34 -23.90 20.84
C LEU A 167 15.04 -24.49 19.61
N TYR A 168 16.08 -25.29 19.80
CA TYR A 168 16.75 -25.98 18.71
C TYR A 168 17.21 -27.38 19.08
N VAL A 169 17.13 -28.30 18.12
CA VAL A 169 17.78 -29.62 18.14
C VAL A 169 18.46 -29.80 16.80
N ILE A 170 19.77 -29.99 16.82
CA ILE A 170 20.58 -30.18 15.63
C ILE A 170 21.38 -31.45 15.82
N ASP A 171 21.11 -32.43 14.97
CA ASP A 171 21.82 -33.71 14.93
C ASP A 171 22.70 -33.74 13.70
N ARG A 172 23.99 -34.05 13.88
CA ARG A 172 24.96 -34.28 12.80
C ARG A 172 25.53 -35.68 12.92
N TRP A 173 25.83 -36.34 11.81
CA TRP A 173 26.39 -37.69 11.86
C TRP A 173 27.46 -37.95 10.79
N SER A 174 28.26 -38.98 11.03
CA SER A 174 29.28 -39.47 10.11
C SER A 174 29.38 -40.99 10.19
N GLU A 175 29.71 -41.64 9.07
CA GLU A 175 30.04 -43.08 9.02
C GLU A 175 31.40 -43.40 9.65
N LYS A 176 32.26 -42.38 9.80
CA LYS A 176 33.58 -42.52 10.43
C LYS A 176 33.45 -42.70 11.93
N SER A 177 34.36 -43.47 12.50
CA SER A 177 34.54 -43.65 13.94
C SER A 177 35.13 -42.40 14.62
N LEU A 178 35.01 -42.34 15.95
CA LEU A 178 35.65 -41.30 16.76
C LEU A 178 37.17 -41.21 16.52
N GLU A 179 37.85 -42.36 16.38
CA GLU A 179 39.30 -42.41 16.13
C GLU A 179 39.67 -41.82 14.77
N GLU A 180 38.95 -42.19 13.71
CA GLU A 180 39.16 -41.65 12.35
C GLU A 180 38.88 -40.15 12.24
N LEU A 181 38.03 -39.62 13.12
CA LEU A 181 37.70 -38.20 13.21
C LEU A 181 38.63 -37.44 14.17
N GLY A 182 39.49 -38.13 14.92
CA GLY A 182 40.33 -37.53 15.96
C GLY A 182 39.52 -36.92 17.11
N MET A 183 38.37 -37.52 17.44
CA MET A 183 37.44 -37.04 18.43
C MET A 183 37.32 -38.01 19.61
N THR A 184 36.83 -37.50 20.75
CA THR A 184 36.44 -38.31 21.90
C THR A 184 34.96 -38.08 22.20
N ARG A 185 34.36 -38.97 23.00
CA ARG A 185 33.01 -38.73 23.51
C ARG A 185 32.97 -37.42 24.29
N GLN A 186 31.91 -36.65 24.08
CA GLN A 186 31.69 -35.36 24.73
C GLN A 186 30.27 -35.29 25.27
N ASN A 187 30.09 -34.63 26.42
CA ASN A 187 28.79 -34.32 26.99
C ASN A 187 28.93 -33.05 27.84
N GLU A 188 28.68 -31.91 27.21
CA GLU A 188 28.94 -30.58 27.77
C GLU A 188 27.65 -29.79 27.89
N HIS A 189 27.43 -29.22 29.07
CA HIS A 189 26.33 -28.30 29.31
C HIS A 189 26.88 -26.89 29.54
N GLN A 190 26.25 -25.88 28.93
CA GLN A 190 26.65 -24.48 29.02
C GLN A 190 25.45 -23.56 29.22
N GLY A 191 25.67 -22.43 29.89
CA GLY A 191 24.59 -21.51 30.30
C GLY A 191 23.76 -22.06 31.46
N GLY A 192 22.57 -21.50 31.66
CA GLY A 192 21.66 -21.82 32.77
C GLY A 192 21.02 -20.59 33.41
N SER A 193 20.55 -20.73 34.65
CA SER A 193 19.98 -19.61 35.41
C SER A 193 20.96 -18.43 35.53
N GLY A 194 20.46 -17.22 35.36
CA GLY A 194 21.25 -15.99 35.30
C GLY A 194 21.92 -15.71 33.96
N SER A 195 21.71 -16.56 32.95
CA SER A 195 22.14 -16.34 31.56
C SER A 195 20.94 -16.27 30.61
N ASP A 196 21.14 -15.89 29.36
CA ASP A 196 20.09 -15.86 28.33
C ASP A 196 20.11 -17.11 27.41
N TYR A 197 20.77 -18.19 27.82
CA TYR A 197 20.80 -19.45 27.04
C TYR A 197 21.08 -20.68 27.92
N ARG A 198 20.71 -21.85 27.41
CA ARG A 198 21.10 -23.15 27.97
C ARG A 198 21.22 -24.14 26.83
N TYR A 199 22.38 -24.81 26.71
CA TYR A 199 22.53 -25.86 25.71
C TYR A 199 23.35 -27.05 26.22
N LEU A 200 23.06 -28.18 25.59
CA LEU A 200 23.79 -29.43 25.65
C LEU A 200 24.46 -29.65 24.29
N ARG A 201 25.76 -29.89 24.33
CA ARG A 201 26.54 -30.40 23.20
C ARG A 201 27.07 -31.77 23.56
N SER A 202 26.79 -32.77 22.72
CA SER A 202 27.30 -34.13 22.94
C SER A 202 27.79 -34.76 21.64
N VAL A 203 28.82 -35.59 21.74
CA VAL A 203 29.32 -36.44 20.66
C VAL A 203 29.44 -37.87 21.17
N ASP A 204 28.85 -38.83 20.45
CA ASP A 204 28.92 -40.25 20.79
C ASP A 204 29.03 -41.12 19.52
N ALA A 205 29.27 -42.41 19.70
CA ALA A 205 29.39 -43.39 18.63
C ALA A 205 28.51 -44.63 18.84
N PHE A 206 27.88 -45.09 17.76
CA PHE A 206 26.90 -46.16 17.70
C PHE A 206 27.20 -47.17 16.58
N PRO A 207 28.41 -47.77 16.53
CA PRO A 207 28.86 -48.60 15.40
C PRO A 207 27.93 -49.80 15.11
N ASP A 208 27.33 -50.39 16.15
CA ASP A 208 26.49 -51.59 16.03
C ASP A 208 25.01 -51.29 15.77
N LEU A 209 24.54 -50.09 16.13
CA LEU A 209 23.12 -49.73 16.09
C LEU A 209 22.75 -48.93 14.83
N ALA A 210 23.68 -48.10 14.35
CA ALA A 210 23.51 -47.25 13.17
C ALA A 210 24.86 -47.07 12.47
N PRO A 211 25.37 -48.08 11.75
CA PRO A 211 26.70 -48.02 11.11
C PRO A 211 26.82 -46.88 10.09
N GLU A 212 25.73 -46.53 9.39
CA GLU A 212 25.62 -45.37 8.50
C GLU A 212 25.62 -44.01 9.23
N ARG A 213 25.56 -44.04 10.58
CA ARG A 213 25.65 -42.90 11.50
C ARG A 213 26.58 -43.25 12.67
N ASN A 214 27.70 -43.90 12.36
CA ASN A 214 28.64 -44.44 13.34
C ASN A 214 29.01 -43.44 14.43
N THR A 215 29.31 -42.19 14.08
CA THR A 215 29.51 -41.10 15.04
C THR A 215 28.43 -40.04 14.88
N CYS A 216 27.80 -39.65 15.98
CA CYS A 216 26.74 -38.65 16.04
C CYS A 216 27.12 -37.51 17.00
N GLY A 217 26.91 -36.28 16.55
CA GLY A 217 26.89 -35.08 17.37
C GLY A 217 25.46 -34.59 17.55
N ARG A 218 25.15 -34.05 18.73
CA ARG A 218 23.89 -33.36 19.03
C ARG A 218 24.17 -32.02 19.69
N LEU A 219 23.52 -30.99 19.18
CA LEU A 219 23.37 -29.69 19.82
C LEU A 219 21.89 -29.45 20.11
N LEU A 220 21.53 -29.49 21.39
CA LEU A 220 20.18 -29.27 21.91
C LEU A 220 20.20 -28.08 22.84
N GLY A 221 19.26 -27.15 22.70
CA GLY A 221 19.20 -26.06 23.66
C GLY A 221 18.14 -25.05 23.35
N LYS A 222 18.25 -23.95 24.09
CA LYS A 222 17.37 -22.79 23.99
C LYS A 222 18.09 -21.50 24.31
N ALA A 223 17.72 -20.45 23.59
CA ALA A 223 18.18 -19.08 23.80
C ALA A 223 16.99 -18.16 24.05
N VAL A 224 17.19 -17.14 24.89
CA VAL A 224 16.14 -16.20 25.31
C VAL A 224 16.16 -14.97 24.41
N MET A 225 14.99 -14.60 23.91
CA MET A 225 14.76 -13.30 23.27
C MET A 225 13.75 -12.51 24.08
N ARG A 226 14.20 -11.39 24.64
CA ARG A 226 13.38 -10.48 25.45
C ARG A 226 12.68 -9.44 24.59
N GLY A 227 11.59 -8.90 25.12
CA GLY A 227 10.91 -7.74 24.56
C GLY A 227 11.81 -6.50 24.48
N ALA A 228 11.34 -5.47 23.77
CA ALA A 228 12.04 -4.19 23.69
C ALA A 228 12.06 -3.49 25.06
N GLU A 229 13.26 -3.09 25.51
CA GLU A 229 13.44 -2.42 26.83
C GLU A 229 12.67 -1.09 26.93
N ASN A 230 12.65 -0.32 25.83
CA ASN A 230 11.99 0.97 25.75
C ASN A 230 10.64 0.87 25.00
N TYR A 231 9.93 -0.23 25.19
CA TYR A 231 8.59 -0.38 24.62
C TYR A 231 7.64 0.63 25.29
N ASP A 232 7.08 1.51 24.48
CA ASP A 232 6.03 2.43 24.91
C ASP A 232 4.74 2.10 24.15
N PRO A 233 3.70 1.59 24.81
CA PRO A 233 2.43 1.31 24.15
C PRO A 233 1.83 2.58 23.54
N LYS A 234 2.12 3.78 24.07
CA LYS A 234 1.66 5.03 23.44
C LYS A 234 2.32 5.25 22.09
N ARG A 235 3.57 4.84 21.88
CA ARG A 235 4.25 4.94 20.57
C ARG A 235 3.71 3.92 19.56
N SER A 236 3.26 2.75 20.01
CA SER A 236 2.68 1.72 19.15
C SER A 236 1.20 1.97 18.81
N TRP A 237 0.46 2.69 19.66
CA TRP A 237 -1.00 2.86 19.54
C TRP A 237 -1.47 4.33 19.40
N GLN A 238 -0.61 5.33 19.60
CA GLN A 238 -0.91 6.76 19.44
C GLN A 238 0.26 7.53 18.76
N ARG A 239 -0.08 8.72 18.23
CA ARG A 239 0.81 9.67 17.51
C ARG A 239 2.26 9.58 18.00
N HIS A 240 3.15 9.15 17.10
CA HIS A 240 4.59 9.12 17.31
C HIS A 240 5.14 10.47 17.78
N GLU A 241 6.35 10.47 18.37
CA GLU A 241 7.21 11.66 18.36
C GLU A 241 7.46 12.02 16.89
N ARG A 242 6.61 12.90 16.37
CA ARG A 242 6.63 13.29 14.97
C ARG A 242 7.86 14.14 14.74
N LYS A 243 8.56 13.81 13.66
CA LYS A 243 9.58 14.68 13.09
C LYS A 243 8.90 15.57 12.08
N TYR A 244 9.29 16.83 12.08
CA TYR A 244 8.77 17.87 11.20
C TYR A 244 9.91 18.44 10.37
N GLU A 245 9.62 18.66 9.09
CA GLU A 245 10.54 19.30 8.17
C GLU A 245 10.24 20.80 8.05
N ASP A 246 11.27 21.55 7.65
CA ASP A 246 11.15 22.97 7.35
C ASP A 246 10.84 23.19 5.86
N PHE A 247 10.05 24.21 5.58
CA PHE A 247 9.67 24.60 4.22
C PHE A 247 9.94 26.07 3.97
N ILE A 248 10.32 26.41 2.74
CA ILE A 248 10.45 27.75 2.21
C ILE A 248 9.06 28.41 2.19
N ILE A 249 8.93 29.48 2.96
CA ILE A 249 7.69 30.26 3.14
C ILE A 249 7.79 31.66 2.54
N GLY A 250 8.97 32.07 2.08
CA GLY A 250 9.22 33.41 1.56
C GLY A 250 10.68 33.62 1.17
N VAL A 251 10.98 34.87 0.81
CA VAL A 251 12.33 35.36 0.53
C VAL A 251 12.49 36.65 1.33
N ASP A 252 13.64 36.84 1.97
CA ASP A 252 13.93 38.05 2.75
C ASP A 252 14.39 39.23 1.86
N ASP A 253 14.70 40.36 2.50
CA ASP A 253 15.15 41.58 1.81
C ASP A 253 16.51 41.42 1.11
N ASP A 254 17.33 40.45 1.55
CA ASP A 254 18.64 40.14 0.97
C ASP A 254 18.53 39.14 -0.20
N GLY A 255 17.33 38.56 -0.42
CA GLY A 255 17.07 37.60 -1.48
C GLY A 255 17.27 36.14 -1.06
N GLU A 256 17.46 35.87 0.24
CA GLU A 256 17.66 34.52 0.77
C GLU A 256 16.33 33.87 1.15
N GLU A 257 16.25 32.54 1.00
CA GLU A 257 15.04 31.78 1.29
C GLU A 257 14.76 31.72 2.80
N VAL A 258 13.55 32.14 3.19
CA VAL A 258 13.08 32.02 4.58
C VAL A 258 12.36 30.70 4.75
N GLN A 259 12.85 29.87 5.67
CA GLN A 259 12.24 28.58 6.00
C GLN A 259 11.61 28.58 7.39
N HIS A 260 10.60 27.73 7.58
CA HIS A 260 9.98 27.49 8.88
C HIS A 260 9.44 26.07 8.98
N THR A 261 9.44 25.51 10.19
CA THR A 261 8.88 24.19 10.47
C THR A 261 7.39 24.11 10.14
N CYS A 262 6.95 22.93 9.70
CA CYS A 262 5.54 22.59 9.54
C CYS A 262 4.87 22.07 10.82
N ASP A 263 5.57 22.06 11.96
CA ASP A 263 4.99 21.65 13.25
C ASP A 263 3.89 22.62 13.71
N GLU A 264 2.64 22.15 13.75
CA GLU A 264 1.48 22.90 14.24
C GLU A 264 1.65 23.42 15.68
N GLU A 265 2.51 22.80 16.49
CA GLU A 265 2.85 23.30 17.82
C GLU A 265 3.71 24.56 17.83
N GLU A 266 4.41 24.85 16.74
CA GLU A 266 5.27 26.03 16.56
C GLU A 266 4.64 27.10 15.66
N LEU A 267 3.49 26.83 15.05
CA LEU A 267 2.78 27.78 14.17
C LEU A 267 1.81 28.69 14.92
N ALA A 268 1.62 29.89 14.38
CA ALA A 268 0.58 30.80 14.83
C ALA A 268 -0.80 30.37 14.33
N ASN A 269 -1.85 30.74 15.06
CA ASN A 269 -3.24 30.46 14.66
C ASN A 269 -4.18 31.63 14.95
N ASN A 270 -5.43 31.52 14.49
CA ASN A 270 -6.48 32.51 14.74
C ASN A 270 -6.92 32.65 16.22
N PHE A 271 -6.36 31.83 17.13
CA PHE A 271 -6.71 31.78 18.55
C PHE A 271 -5.58 32.30 19.46
N GLY A 272 -4.56 32.95 18.90
CA GLY A 272 -3.48 33.61 19.64
C GLY A 272 -2.29 32.71 20.01
N LYS A 273 -2.21 31.48 19.48
CA LYS A 273 -1.04 30.60 19.63
C LYS A 273 0.17 31.23 18.92
N ASN A 274 1.38 31.11 19.50
CA ASN A 274 2.68 31.50 18.93
C ASN A 274 2.67 32.86 18.21
N THR A 275 2.23 33.92 18.90
CA THR A 275 2.13 35.26 18.30
C THR A 275 3.49 35.71 17.75
N GLY A 276 3.57 35.97 16.45
CA GLY A 276 4.80 36.36 15.73
C GLY A 276 5.42 35.25 14.87
N ALA A 277 5.04 33.98 15.07
CA ALA A 277 5.41 32.89 14.18
C ALA A 277 4.56 32.92 12.88
N PRO A 278 5.02 32.25 11.81
CA PRO A 278 4.21 32.01 10.62
C PRO A 278 2.87 31.35 10.96
N HIS A 279 1.81 31.78 10.28
CA HIS A 279 0.47 31.28 10.53
C HIS A 279 0.28 29.87 9.95
N PHE A 280 -0.60 29.05 10.54
CA PHE A 280 -0.99 27.74 10.01
C PHE A 280 -1.32 27.78 8.51
N LEU A 281 -2.06 28.82 8.10
CA LEU A 281 -2.51 29.07 6.72
C LEU A 281 -1.46 29.76 5.83
N THR A 282 -0.18 29.77 6.22
CA THR A 282 0.89 30.25 5.35
C THR A 282 0.99 29.35 4.13
N SER A 283 0.86 29.91 2.93
CA SER A 283 0.89 29.13 1.68
C SER A 283 2.32 28.79 1.28
N VAL A 284 2.60 27.50 1.17
CA VAL A 284 3.87 26.94 0.70
C VAL A 284 3.71 26.49 -0.75
N PHE A 285 4.69 26.81 -1.59
CA PHE A 285 4.62 26.59 -3.03
C PHE A 285 5.49 25.40 -3.45
N PHE A 286 4.96 24.59 -4.36
CA PHE A 286 5.62 23.41 -4.90
C PHE A 286 5.52 23.38 -6.41
N ARG A 287 6.57 22.90 -7.09
CA ARG A 287 6.47 22.56 -8.51
C ARG A 287 5.48 21.40 -8.71
N ARG A 288 4.72 21.41 -9.81
CA ARG A 288 3.61 20.47 -10.05
C ARG A 288 4.03 19.00 -10.07
N GLU A 289 5.29 18.73 -10.39
CA GLU A 289 5.90 17.40 -10.41
C GLU A 289 5.84 16.70 -9.05
N VAL A 290 5.60 17.44 -7.95
CA VAL A 290 5.32 16.84 -6.63
C VAL A 290 4.15 15.84 -6.71
N LEU A 291 3.18 16.05 -7.60
CA LEU A 291 2.03 15.16 -7.74
C LEU A 291 2.29 13.92 -8.60
N ALA A 292 3.41 13.86 -9.33
CA ALA A 292 3.69 12.78 -10.28
C ALA A 292 3.72 11.40 -9.61
N LYS A 293 4.30 11.28 -8.41
CA LYS A 293 4.27 10.05 -7.61
C LYS A 293 2.84 9.55 -7.39
N TYR A 294 1.94 10.44 -7.00
CA TYR A 294 0.56 10.08 -6.63
C TYR A 294 -0.28 9.69 -7.85
N TYR A 295 -0.06 10.31 -9.02
CA TYR A 295 -0.72 9.89 -10.26
C TYR A 295 -0.25 8.53 -10.78
N ASN A 296 1.01 8.15 -10.53
CA ASN A 296 1.59 6.89 -10.97
C ASN A 296 1.15 5.67 -10.15
N GLU A 297 0.58 5.87 -8.96
CA GLU A 297 0.10 4.82 -8.08
C GLU A 297 -1.41 4.97 -7.75
N PRO A 298 -2.30 4.91 -8.77
CA PRO A 298 -3.74 5.18 -8.61
C PRO A 298 -4.50 4.12 -7.80
N GLY A 299 -3.86 2.99 -7.46
CA GLY A 299 -4.41 2.01 -6.52
C GLY A 299 -4.23 2.43 -5.05
N LYS A 300 -3.30 3.34 -4.77
CA LYS A 300 -2.93 3.80 -3.42
C LYS A 300 -3.36 5.24 -3.17
N PHE A 301 -3.21 6.11 -4.17
CA PHE A 301 -3.46 7.54 -4.04
C PHE A 301 -4.59 8.04 -4.94
N SER A 302 -5.29 9.08 -4.48
CA SER A 302 -6.18 9.89 -5.31
C SER A 302 -5.84 11.37 -5.18
N VAL A 303 -5.69 12.03 -6.34
CA VAL A 303 -5.59 13.50 -6.43
C VAL A 303 -6.95 14.01 -6.89
N GLU A 304 -7.66 14.65 -5.97
CA GLU A 304 -9.01 15.19 -6.12
C GLU A 304 -8.96 16.72 -6.25
N ASP A 305 -10.11 17.36 -6.53
CA ASP A 305 -10.18 18.82 -6.51
C ASP A 305 -10.01 19.34 -5.07
N GLY A 306 -8.87 19.97 -4.81
CA GLY A 306 -8.56 20.54 -3.49
C GLY A 306 -7.99 19.57 -2.46
N TYR A 307 -7.72 18.30 -2.82
CA TYR A 307 -7.36 17.27 -1.84
C TYR A 307 -6.47 16.17 -2.41
N LEU A 308 -5.46 15.75 -1.66
CA LEU A 308 -4.67 14.54 -1.89
C LEU A 308 -4.99 13.51 -0.82
N ARG A 309 -5.18 12.26 -1.21
CA ARG A 309 -5.51 11.16 -0.31
C ARG A 309 -4.62 9.96 -0.54
N CYS A 310 -4.18 9.34 0.55
CA CYS A 310 -3.54 8.02 0.57
C CYS A 310 -4.50 7.03 1.23
N ALA A 311 -5.38 6.43 0.42
CA ALA A 311 -6.46 5.55 0.87
C ALA A 311 -7.14 6.06 2.16
N GLY A 312 -7.07 5.29 3.26
CA GLY A 312 -7.56 5.66 4.58
C GLY A 312 -6.49 6.11 5.57
N TYR A 313 -5.21 6.20 5.17
CA TYR A 313 -4.09 6.48 6.09
C TYR A 313 -3.96 7.97 6.40
N TRP A 314 -3.91 8.79 5.36
CA TRP A 314 -3.82 10.24 5.50
C TRP A 314 -4.43 10.94 4.28
N GLY A 315 -4.74 12.22 4.47
CA GLY A 315 -5.08 13.11 3.38
C GLY A 315 -4.69 14.54 3.71
N MET A 316 -4.56 15.35 2.68
CA MET A 316 -4.02 16.70 2.78
C MET A 316 -4.79 17.63 1.85
N PRO A 317 -5.41 18.70 2.38
CA PRO A 317 -5.91 19.79 1.56
C PRO A 317 -4.78 20.43 0.76
N LEU A 318 -5.05 20.76 -0.50
CA LEU A 318 -4.08 21.42 -1.37
C LEU A 318 -4.78 22.26 -2.42
N ASP A 319 -4.06 23.17 -3.04
CA ASP A 319 -4.47 23.90 -4.22
C ASP A 319 -3.78 23.32 -5.46
N ASN A 320 -4.52 22.57 -6.25
CA ASN A 320 -4.11 22.08 -7.57
C ASN A 320 -4.77 22.86 -8.72
N ASN A 321 -5.49 23.95 -8.42
CA ASN A 321 -6.09 24.85 -9.40
C ASN A 321 -5.12 25.93 -9.89
N HIS A 322 -4.00 26.13 -9.19
CA HIS A 322 -2.96 27.06 -9.62
C HIS A 322 -2.23 26.53 -10.87
N ARG A 323 -2.08 27.39 -11.91
CA ARG A 323 -1.56 26.97 -13.23
C ARG A 323 -0.13 26.45 -13.17
N LYS A 324 0.73 27.07 -12.38
CA LYS A 324 2.19 26.79 -12.35
C LYS A 324 2.63 25.95 -11.16
N TYR A 325 1.84 25.91 -10.09
CA TYR A 325 2.27 25.40 -8.79
C TYR A 325 1.18 24.56 -8.16
N VAL A 326 1.57 23.75 -7.19
CA VAL A 326 0.67 23.22 -6.18
C VAL A 326 0.95 24.01 -4.90
N THR A 327 -0.09 24.50 -4.23
CA THR A 327 0.10 25.20 -2.95
C THR A 327 -0.56 24.44 -1.80
N VAL A 328 0.07 24.45 -0.64
CA VAL A 328 -0.41 23.76 0.56
C VAL A 328 -0.22 24.69 1.75
N PHE A 329 -1.11 24.65 2.73
CA PHE A 329 -0.89 25.38 3.98
C PHE A 329 0.18 24.70 4.82
N LEU A 330 1.08 25.50 5.40
CA LEU A 330 2.23 25.02 6.16
C LEU A 330 1.83 24.02 7.26
N GLY A 331 0.75 24.30 7.99
CA GLY A 331 0.29 23.38 9.04
C GLY A 331 -0.36 22.09 8.54
N ASP A 332 -0.86 22.06 7.29
CA ASP A 332 -1.35 20.81 6.69
C ASP A 332 -0.21 19.87 6.30
N LEU A 333 0.97 20.41 5.94
CA LEU A 333 2.18 19.60 5.70
C LEU A 333 2.63 18.84 6.95
N GLY A 334 2.49 19.44 8.14
CA GLY A 334 2.82 18.78 9.42
C GLY A 334 1.92 17.59 9.76
N LYS A 335 0.78 17.45 9.07
CA LYS A 335 -0.11 16.30 9.26
C LYS A 335 0.38 15.06 8.51
N LEU A 336 1.17 15.25 7.44
CA LEU A 336 1.73 14.17 6.64
C LEU A 336 2.73 13.31 7.44
N PRO A 337 2.89 12.03 7.09
CA PRO A 337 4.02 11.22 7.55
C PRO A 337 5.35 11.89 7.19
N HIS A 338 6.35 11.75 8.05
CA HIS A 338 7.67 12.38 7.88
C HIS A 338 8.33 12.05 6.53
N LYS A 339 8.18 10.81 6.04
CA LYS A 339 8.64 10.39 4.71
C LYS A 339 8.01 11.20 3.58
N GLU A 340 6.73 11.54 3.69
CA GLU A 340 6.06 12.38 2.70
C GLU A 340 6.54 13.83 2.83
N GLN A 341 6.69 14.38 4.05
CA GLN A 341 7.25 15.72 4.22
C GLN A 341 8.62 15.87 3.52
N LEU A 342 9.53 14.91 3.71
CA LEU A 342 10.83 14.84 3.02
C LEU A 342 10.73 14.72 1.48
N TYR A 343 9.66 14.14 0.97
CA TYR A 343 9.41 14.10 -0.48
C TYR A 343 8.97 15.47 -0.98
N TRP A 344 8.06 16.14 -0.25
CA TRP A 344 7.55 17.47 -0.60
C TRP A 344 8.64 18.54 -0.55
N THR A 345 9.57 18.51 0.40
CA THR A 345 10.68 19.49 0.49
C THR A 345 11.51 19.56 -0.80
N ARG A 346 11.65 18.45 -1.54
CA ARG A 346 12.41 18.40 -2.81
C ARG A 346 11.79 19.24 -3.93
N TYR A 347 10.48 19.48 -3.86
CA TYR A 347 9.72 20.24 -4.86
C TYR A 347 9.33 21.63 -4.36
N ASN A 348 9.64 21.96 -3.11
CA ASN A 348 9.37 23.24 -2.53
C ASN A 348 10.19 24.33 -3.25
N VAL A 349 9.55 25.47 -3.47
CA VAL A 349 10.12 26.64 -4.12
C VAL A 349 9.66 27.89 -3.39
N ALA A 350 10.43 28.96 -3.50
CA ALA A 350 10.02 30.27 -3.04
C ALA A 350 8.64 30.68 -3.63
N PRO A 351 7.74 31.26 -2.81
CA PRO A 351 6.47 31.77 -3.30
C PRO A 351 6.63 32.75 -4.46
N ASP A 352 5.97 32.46 -5.58
CA ASP A 352 5.96 33.30 -6.79
C ASP A 352 4.50 33.69 -7.09
N GLY A 353 3.94 34.52 -6.21
CA GLY A 353 2.57 35.03 -6.32
C GLY A 353 1.64 34.57 -5.21
N ARG A 354 0.38 34.31 -5.55
CA ARG A 354 -0.69 33.94 -4.61
C ARG A 354 -1.23 32.56 -4.97
N MET A 355 -1.95 31.94 -4.02
CA MET A 355 -2.77 30.76 -4.31
C MET A 355 -3.82 31.07 -5.39
N SER A 356 -4.40 30.02 -5.98
CA SER A 356 -5.48 30.18 -6.96
C SER A 356 -6.68 30.91 -6.38
N ASP A 357 -7.44 31.61 -7.24
CA ASP A 357 -8.69 32.26 -6.83
C ASP A 357 -9.68 31.26 -6.22
N VAL A 358 -9.74 30.05 -6.79
CA VAL A 358 -10.56 28.95 -6.30
C VAL A 358 -10.21 28.60 -4.86
N ASN A 359 -8.93 28.39 -4.56
CA ASN A 359 -8.49 28.05 -3.21
C ASN A 359 -8.68 29.22 -2.24
N PHE A 360 -8.40 30.44 -2.67
CA PHE A 360 -8.63 31.64 -1.85
C PHE A 360 -10.10 31.78 -1.45
N ARG A 361 -11.03 31.64 -2.41
CA ARG A 361 -12.47 31.74 -2.16
C ARG A 361 -12.97 30.64 -1.24
N ARG A 362 -12.49 29.40 -1.42
CA ARG A 362 -12.87 28.26 -0.57
C ARG A 362 -12.30 28.38 0.84
N SER A 363 -10.99 28.57 0.97
CA SER A 363 -10.28 28.50 2.25
C SER A 363 -10.37 29.78 3.07
N MET A 364 -10.36 30.96 2.44
CA MET A 364 -10.33 32.25 3.13
C MET A 364 -11.71 32.91 3.24
N LEU A 365 -12.56 32.75 2.21
CA LEU A 365 -13.88 33.40 2.16
C LEU A 365 -15.05 32.46 2.47
N GLY A 366 -14.82 31.15 2.59
CA GLY A 366 -15.87 30.15 2.83
C GLY A 366 -16.89 30.06 1.69
N GLN A 367 -16.49 30.40 0.46
CA GLN A 367 -17.37 30.41 -0.70
C GLN A 367 -17.24 29.11 -1.50
N TRP A 368 -18.38 28.66 -2.03
CA TRP A 368 -18.39 27.66 -3.09
C TRP A 368 -17.75 28.28 -4.35
N ALA A 369 -16.71 27.63 -4.85
CA ALA A 369 -16.05 27.99 -6.10
C ALA A 369 -15.79 26.71 -6.88
N ASP A 370 -15.95 26.78 -8.19
CA ASP A 370 -15.74 25.67 -9.11
C ASP A 370 -14.26 25.51 -9.44
N ALA A 371 -13.82 24.27 -9.69
CA ALA A 371 -12.47 24.01 -10.18
C ALA A 371 -12.26 24.70 -11.53
N THR A 372 -11.10 25.31 -11.70
CA THR A 372 -10.68 25.95 -12.96
C THR A 372 -9.62 25.14 -13.70
N GLU A 373 -9.04 24.13 -13.05
CA GLU A 373 -8.11 23.21 -13.70
C GLU A 373 -8.89 22.29 -14.68
N PRO A 374 -8.45 22.17 -15.96
CA PRO A 374 -9.21 21.49 -17.01
C PRO A 374 -9.58 20.04 -16.70
N ALA A 375 -8.68 19.25 -16.09
CA ALA A 375 -8.95 17.86 -15.78
C ALA A 375 -9.94 17.73 -14.61
N LEU A 376 -9.82 18.58 -13.58
CA LEU A 376 -10.77 18.63 -12.47
C LEU A 376 -12.17 19.04 -12.94
N LEU A 377 -12.24 20.08 -13.79
CA LEU A 377 -13.48 20.57 -14.36
C LEU A 377 -14.14 19.50 -15.26
N PHE A 378 -13.36 18.83 -16.10
CA PHE A 378 -13.82 17.73 -16.94
C PHE A 378 -14.37 16.58 -16.08
N LYS A 379 -13.61 16.13 -15.07
CA LYS A 379 -14.03 15.02 -14.20
C LYS A 379 -15.40 15.29 -13.57
N ARG A 380 -15.53 16.45 -12.93
CA ARG A 380 -16.79 16.86 -12.31
C ARG A 380 -17.95 16.93 -13.33
N THR A 381 -17.70 17.52 -14.50
CA THR A 381 -18.73 17.66 -15.53
C THR A 381 -19.14 16.30 -16.10
N TYR A 382 -18.20 15.39 -16.31
CA TYR A 382 -18.44 14.04 -16.81
C TYR A 382 -19.27 13.19 -15.85
N GLU A 383 -18.95 13.22 -14.55
CA GLU A 383 -19.72 12.50 -13.51
C GLU A 383 -21.14 13.06 -13.40
N ARG A 384 -21.28 14.39 -13.25
CA ARG A 384 -22.58 15.06 -13.19
C ARG A 384 -23.43 14.72 -14.41
N PHE A 385 -22.84 14.83 -15.61
CA PHE A 385 -23.52 14.50 -16.86
C PHE A 385 -23.99 13.05 -16.87
N GLY A 386 -23.15 12.10 -16.47
CA GLY A 386 -23.50 10.68 -16.44
C GLY A 386 -24.68 10.38 -15.52
N GLU A 387 -24.71 11.00 -14.34
CA GLU A 387 -25.80 10.88 -13.37
C GLU A 387 -27.10 11.50 -13.89
N ASN A 388 -27.03 12.74 -14.38
CA ASN A 388 -28.18 13.46 -14.91
C ASN A 388 -28.77 12.76 -16.14
N TRP A 389 -27.91 12.33 -17.07
CA TRP A 389 -28.31 11.59 -18.25
C TRP A 389 -29.02 10.28 -17.88
N GLN A 390 -28.43 9.49 -16.99
CA GLN A 390 -29.03 8.22 -16.56
C GLN A 390 -30.39 8.45 -15.89
N SER A 391 -30.53 9.51 -15.09
CA SER A 391 -31.79 9.86 -14.43
C SER A 391 -32.88 10.29 -15.42
N GLN A 392 -32.53 11.09 -16.43
CA GLN A 392 -33.49 11.63 -17.39
C GLN A 392 -33.85 10.62 -18.49
N GLN A 393 -32.85 9.90 -19.00
CA GLN A 393 -33.01 9.04 -20.17
C GLN A 393 -33.26 7.57 -19.81
N GLY A 394 -32.96 7.15 -18.58
CA GLY A 394 -33.12 5.77 -18.11
C GLY A 394 -32.02 4.81 -18.56
N TRP A 395 -30.99 5.29 -19.26
CA TRP A 395 -29.82 4.52 -19.71
C TRP A 395 -28.58 5.40 -19.72
N GLY A 396 -27.39 4.82 -19.57
CA GLY A 396 -26.13 5.57 -19.55
C GLY A 396 -25.54 5.75 -20.94
N LEU A 397 -25.29 7.00 -21.35
CA LEU A 397 -24.61 7.32 -22.62
C LEU A 397 -23.20 6.74 -22.65
N PHE A 398 -22.45 6.98 -21.57
CA PHE A 398 -21.19 6.31 -21.31
C PHE A 398 -21.40 5.20 -20.28
N LYS A 399 -20.88 4.01 -20.57
CA LYS A 399 -20.94 2.87 -19.65
C LYS A 399 -19.98 3.12 -18.47
N LYS A 400 -20.40 2.85 -17.23
CA LYS A 400 -19.55 2.93 -16.01
C LYS A 400 -18.23 2.15 -16.18
N LEU A 401 -17.10 2.69 -15.74
CA LEU A 401 -15.83 1.98 -15.79
C LEU A 401 -15.88 0.67 -14.99
N LYS A 402 -15.17 -0.35 -15.48
CA LYS A 402 -14.95 -1.58 -14.72
C LYS A 402 -13.87 -1.32 -13.66
N PRO A 403 -13.85 -2.06 -12.53
CA PRO A 403 -12.80 -1.91 -11.51
C PRO A 403 -11.38 -2.00 -12.07
N ALA A 404 -11.12 -2.91 -13.02
CA ALA A 404 -9.81 -3.05 -13.68
C ALA A 404 -9.37 -1.82 -14.49
N ASP A 405 -10.31 -0.96 -14.92
CA ASP A 405 -10.05 0.26 -15.69
C ASP A 405 -10.17 1.54 -14.83
N ALA A 406 -10.41 1.43 -13.51
CA ALA A 406 -10.61 2.57 -12.62
C ALA A 406 -9.39 3.52 -12.53
N HIS A 407 -8.19 2.99 -12.81
CA HIS A 407 -6.97 3.77 -12.84
C HIS A 407 -7.01 4.90 -13.88
N HIS A 408 -7.68 4.71 -15.03
CA HIS A 408 -7.82 5.75 -16.07
C HIS A 408 -8.59 6.97 -15.60
N TRP A 409 -9.50 6.81 -14.64
CA TRP A 409 -10.19 7.94 -14.01
C TRP A 409 -9.32 8.60 -12.96
N THR A 410 -8.75 7.78 -12.08
CA THR A 410 -8.01 8.24 -10.90
C THR A 410 -6.75 9.00 -11.32
N SER A 411 -6.02 8.51 -12.32
CA SER A 411 -4.79 9.12 -12.82
C SER A 411 -5.02 10.20 -13.90
N LEU A 412 -6.26 10.53 -14.29
CA LEU A 412 -6.50 11.55 -15.32
C LEU A 412 -6.10 12.94 -14.80
N HIS A 413 -5.17 13.62 -15.47
CA HIS A 413 -4.71 14.97 -15.17
C HIS A 413 -4.11 15.64 -16.41
N VAL A 414 -3.88 16.95 -16.36
CA VAL A 414 -3.10 17.65 -17.39
C VAL A 414 -1.62 17.25 -17.27
N PRO A 415 -1.00 16.70 -18.33
CA PRO A 415 0.36 16.22 -18.29
C PRO A 415 1.38 17.36 -18.14
N SER A 416 2.54 17.03 -17.59
CA SER A 416 3.70 17.95 -17.56
C SER A 416 4.19 18.25 -18.97
N ASP A 417 4.57 19.51 -19.24
CA ASP A 417 5.01 19.89 -20.58
C ASP A 417 6.34 19.22 -20.96
N GLY A 418 6.45 18.80 -22.23
CA GLY A 418 7.57 18.00 -22.72
C GLY A 418 7.58 16.52 -22.29
N ASN A 419 6.64 16.07 -21.45
CA ASN A 419 6.53 14.66 -21.06
C ASN A 419 5.61 13.88 -22.01
N GLN A 420 6.19 13.37 -23.11
CA GLN A 420 5.43 12.60 -24.10
C GLN A 420 4.78 11.34 -23.52
N LYS A 421 5.46 10.65 -22.59
CA LYS A 421 4.95 9.40 -22.00
C LYS A 421 3.66 9.66 -21.24
N GLU A 422 3.68 10.68 -20.38
CA GLU A 422 2.51 11.10 -19.59
C GLU A 422 1.38 11.56 -20.51
N PHE A 423 1.67 12.39 -21.53
CA PHE A 423 0.67 12.79 -22.52
C PHE A 423 0.00 11.59 -23.21
N ASP A 424 0.79 10.61 -23.66
CA ASP A 424 0.30 9.40 -24.33
C ASP A 424 -0.63 8.58 -23.40
N GLU A 425 -0.28 8.47 -22.12
CA GLU A 425 -1.09 7.83 -21.09
C GLU A 425 -2.40 8.59 -20.83
N GLN A 426 -2.35 9.93 -20.77
CA GLN A 426 -3.54 10.77 -20.56
C GLN A 426 -4.50 10.72 -21.75
N ILE A 427 -3.97 10.73 -22.99
CA ILE A 427 -4.77 10.51 -24.21
C ILE A 427 -5.43 9.13 -24.19
N MET A 428 -4.73 8.08 -23.77
CA MET A 428 -5.31 6.74 -23.64
C MET A 428 -6.47 6.72 -22.63
N SER A 429 -6.27 7.31 -21.46
CA SER A 429 -7.28 7.41 -20.40
C SER A 429 -8.52 8.18 -20.87
N LEU A 430 -8.34 9.35 -21.47
CA LEU A 430 -9.45 10.15 -21.99
C LEU A 430 -10.20 9.44 -23.12
N THR A 431 -9.46 8.77 -24.02
CA THR A 431 -10.07 7.98 -25.10
C THR A 431 -10.92 6.85 -24.55
N LYS A 432 -10.44 6.13 -23.51
CA LYS A 432 -11.25 5.09 -22.88
C LYS A 432 -12.57 5.67 -22.36
N LEU A 433 -12.54 6.82 -21.71
CA LEU A 433 -13.72 7.49 -21.14
C LEU A 433 -14.73 7.99 -22.19
N LEU A 434 -14.26 8.64 -23.26
CA LEU A 434 -15.12 9.32 -24.23
C LEU A 434 -15.46 8.51 -25.48
N VAL A 435 -14.63 7.51 -25.83
CA VAL A 435 -14.81 6.71 -27.04
C VAL A 435 -15.15 5.26 -26.68
N ASP A 436 -14.28 4.56 -25.96
CA ASP A 436 -14.46 3.12 -25.71
C ASP A 436 -15.66 2.83 -24.78
N ARG A 437 -16.04 3.79 -23.92
CA ARG A 437 -17.20 3.68 -23.04
C ARG A 437 -18.51 4.14 -23.68
N ILE A 438 -18.54 4.61 -24.93
CA ILE A 438 -19.81 4.91 -25.62
C ILE A 438 -20.71 3.66 -25.58
N ASN A 439 -21.96 3.84 -25.17
CA ASN A 439 -22.92 2.76 -25.12
C ASN A 439 -23.50 2.45 -26.50
N GLU A 440 -22.68 1.87 -27.38
CA GLU A 440 -23.04 1.62 -28.78
C GLU A 440 -24.35 0.84 -28.97
N ALA A 441 -24.68 -0.03 -28.02
CA ALA A 441 -25.90 -0.83 -28.07
C ALA A 441 -27.15 0.04 -27.87
N GLU A 442 -27.13 0.95 -26.89
CA GLU A 442 -28.26 1.84 -26.63
C GLU A 442 -28.33 2.99 -27.65
N VAL A 443 -27.17 3.53 -28.05
CA VAL A 443 -27.06 4.52 -29.13
C VAL A 443 -27.62 3.95 -30.44
N GLY A 444 -27.23 2.72 -30.80
CA GLY A 444 -27.69 2.10 -32.05
C GLY A 444 -29.17 1.75 -32.10
N LYS A 445 -29.85 1.61 -30.95
CA LYS A 445 -31.31 1.43 -30.88
C LYS A 445 -32.08 2.73 -31.14
N ARG A 446 -31.43 3.88 -30.95
CA ARG A 446 -32.06 5.21 -30.97
C ARG A 446 -31.64 6.06 -32.17
N ALA A 447 -30.56 5.67 -32.84
CA ALA A 447 -30.06 6.34 -34.02
C ALA A 447 -30.68 5.78 -35.31
N THR A 448 -30.91 6.65 -36.29
CA THR A 448 -31.20 6.31 -37.68
C THR A 448 -29.88 5.90 -38.36
N LEU A 449 -29.66 4.60 -38.51
CA LEU A 449 -28.41 4.05 -39.03
C LEU A 449 -28.52 3.56 -40.48
N GLU A 450 -27.54 3.94 -41.30
CA GLU A 450 -27.36 3.37 -42.64
C GLU A 450 -26.52 2.07 -42.59
N PRO A 451 -26.63 1.17 -43.59
CA PRO A 451 -25.89 -0.11 -43.59
C PRO A 451 -24.36 0.00 -43.44
N ASN A 452 -23.79 1.16 -43.81
CA ASN A 452 -22.36 1.44 -43.74
C ASN A 452 -21.92 2.14 -42.44
N ASP A 453 -22.84 2.51 -41.55
CA ASP A 453 -22.53 3.22 -40.30
C ASP A 453 -21.97 2.24 -39.25
N LYS A 454 -20.65 2.02 -39.33
CA LYS A 454 -19.89 1.14 -38.44
C LYS A 454 -19.05 1.93 -37.45
N GLY A 455 -18.91 1.38 -36.25
CA GLY A 455 -18.10 1.93 -35.15
C GLY A 455 -18.85 2.90 -34.24
N GLY A 456 -18.48 2.93 -32.95
CA GLY A 456 -19.17 3.70 -31.92
C GLY A 456 -19.25 5.19 -32.18
N ILE A 457 -18.16 5.83 -32.63
CA ILE A 457 -18.15 7.27 -32.93
C ILE A 457 -19.13 7.60 -34.06
N THR A 458 -19.19 6.77 -35.12
CA THR A 458 -20.10 6.99 -36.25
C THR A 458 -21.55 6.88 -35.83
N LYS A 459 -21.91 5.83 -35.07
CA LYS A 459 -23.26 5.65 -34.53
C LYS A 459 -23.65 6.78 -33.59
N PHE A 460 -22.71 7.22 -32.76
CA PHE A 460 -22.95 8.34 -31.85
C PHE A 460 -23.16 9.64 -32.62
N GLY A 461 -22.40 9.89 -33.68
CA GLY A 461 -22.65 11.02 -34.58
C GLY A 461 -24.06 11.03 -35.18
N ARG A 462 -24.54 9.89 -35.67
CA ARG A 462 -25.93 9.75 -36.17
C ARG A 462 -26.96 10.07 -35.10
N TYR A 463 -26.77 9.52 -33.90
CA TYR A 463 -27.64 9.82 -32.77
C TYR A 463 -27.67 11.32 -32.43
N LEU A 464 -26.51 11.99 -32.45
CA LEU A 464 -26.43 13.44 -32.21
C LEU A 464 -27.16 14.24 -33.30
N ASP A 465 -27.06 13.81 -34.56
CA ASP A 465 -27.81 14.42 -35.67
C ASP A 465 -29.33 14.22 -35.49
N ASP A 466 -29.78 13.03 -35.10
CA ASP A 466 -31.21 12.69 -34.90
C ASP A 466 -31.85 13.53 -33.77
N ILE A 467 -31.11 13.81 -32.69
CA ILE A 467 -31.59 14.68 -31.60
C ILE A 467 -31.42 16.18 -31.90
N GLY A 468 -30.94 16.53 -33.09
CA GLY A 468 -30.72 17.91 -33.52
C GLY A 468 -29.68 18.65 -32.68
N PHE A 469 -28.58 17.97 -32.30
CA PHE A 469 -27.47 18.59 -31.60
C PHE A 469 -26.60 19.40 -32.56
N THR A 470 -26.60 20.72 -32.40
CA THR A 470 -25.98 21.66 -33.36
C THR A 470 -24.47 21.48 -33.52
N GLU A 471 -23.80 20.99 -32.49
CA GLU A 471 -22.35 20.79 -32.45
C GLU A 471 -21.92 19.37 -32.84
N ALA A 472 -22.85 18.51 -33.28
CA ALA A 472 -22.59 17.09 -33.56
C ALA A 472 -21.32 16.86 -34.41
N ARG A 473 -21.20 17.61 -35.51
CA ARG A 473 -20.03 17.50 -36.41
C ARG A 473 -18.71 17.85 -35.72
N ALA A 474 -18.69 18.91 -34.92
CA ALA A 474 -17.48 19.34 -34.22
C ALA A 474 -17.10 18.33 -33.13
N PHE A 475 -18.09 17.83 -32.37
CA PHE A 475 -17.83 16.86 -31.33
C PHE A 475 -17.36 15.51 -31.88
N VAL A 476 -17.97 15.02 -32.96
CA VAL A 476 -17.51 13.82 -33.68
C VAL A 476 -16.08 14.00 -34.20
N GLN A 477 -15.73 15.19 -34.68
CA GLN A 477 -14.37 15.49 -35.14
C GLN A 477 -13.37 15.45 -33.97
N LEU A 478 -13.72 16.01 -32.81
CA LEU A 478 -12.92 15.91 -31.58
C LEU A 478 -12.66 14.44 -31.22
N LEU A 479 -13.71 13.61 -31.15
CA LEU A 479 -13.58 12.18 -30.81
C LEU A 479 -12.73 11.40 -31.81
N ARG A 480 -12.86 11.70 -33.11
CA ARG A 480 -12.02 11.08 -34.16
C ARG A 480 -10.56 11.47 -34.01
N ASN A 481 -10.27 12.75 -33.80
CA ASN A 481 -8.90 13.23 -33.62
C ASN A 481 -8.27 12.69 -32.33
N LEU A 482 -9.05 12.59 -31.24
CA LEU A 482 -8.62 11.95 -30.00
C LEU A 482 -8.26 10.46 -30.23
N GLN A 483 -9.11 9.73 -30.94
CA GLN A 483 -8.83 8.35 -31.34
C GLN A 483 -7.58 8.24 -32.24
N SER A 484 -7.40 9.19 -33.17
CA SER A 484 -6.20 9.25 -34.02
C SER A 484 -4.92 9.52 -33.22
N LEU A 485 -4.97 10.38 -32.20
CA LEU A 485 -3.86 10.58 -31.27
C LEU A 485 -3.50 9.27 -30.55
N ARG A 486 -4.50 8.58 -29.97
CA ARG A 486 -4.30 7.28 -29.31
C ARG A 486 -3.68 6.23 -30.23
N SER A 487 -4.19 6.09 -31.46
CA SER A 487 -3.65 5.13 -32.43
C SER A 487 -2.20 5.45 -32.84
N GLY A 488 -1.82 6.72 -32.82
CA GLY A 488 -0.44 7.15 -33.09
C GLY A 488 0.57 6.73 -32.02
N VAL A 489 0.15 6.63 -30.75
CA VAL A 489 0.99 6.17 -29.62
C VAL A 489 1.49 4.73 -29.83
N ALA A 490 0.68 3.87 -30.46
CA ALA A 490 0.98 2.45 -30.64
C ALA A 490 1.93 2.14 -31.82
N HIS A 491 2.23 3.11 -32.68
CA HIS A 491 3.06 2.93 -33.87
C HIS A 491 4.37 3.74 -33.79
N VAL A 492 5.46 3.20 -34.35
CA VAL A 492 6.73 3.94 -34.50
C VAL A 492 6.42 5.27 -35.21
N LYS A 493 6.83 6.40 -34.60
CA LYS A 493 6.68 7.76 -35.14
C LYS A 493 7.53 7.95 -36.41
N ASN A 494 7.21 7.22 -37.48
CA ASN A 494 7.79 7.41 -38.80
C ASN A 494 6.84 8.26 -39.64
N THR A 495 7.30 9.46 -39.97
CA THR A 495 6.54 10.60 -40.49
C THR A 495 5.84 10.35 -41.84
N LYS A 496 6.11 9.22 -42.50
CA LYS A 496 5.54 8.90 -43.82
C LYS A 496 4.26 8.05 -43.80
N ASN A 497 3.94 7.35 -42.70
CA ASN A 497 2.85 6.35 -42.69
C ASN A 497 1.66 6.64 -41.76
N ASN A 498 1.64 7.75 -41.01
CA ASN A 498 0.53 8.06 -40.10
C ASN A 498 -0.06 9.46 -40.36
N SER A 499 -0.77 9.58 -41.50
CA SER A 499 -1.36 10.85 -41.95
C SER A 499 -2.46 11.35 -41.01
N ASP A 500 -3.17 10.46 -40.32
CA ASP A 500 -4.27 10.84 -39.43
C ASP A 500 -3.79 11.32 -38.06
N TYR A 501 -2.72 10.75 -37.51
CA TYR A 501 -2.05 11.30 -36.33
C TYR A 501 -1.55 12.72 -36.59
N GLN A 502 -0.87 12.94 -37.72
CA GLN A 502 -0.35 14.27 -38.08
C GLN A 502 -1.46 15.31 -38.28
N LYS A 503 -2.63 14.90 -38.79
CA LYS A 503 -3.81 15.78 -38.84
C LYS A 503 -4.31 16.11 -37.44
N ALA A 504 -4.36 15.14 -36.53
CA ALA A 504 -4.79 15.37 -35.16
C ALA A 504 -3.82 16.28 -34.38
N VAL A 505 -2.50 16.09 -34.54
CA VAL A 505 -1.46 16.98 -33.97
C VAL A 505 -1.67 18.43 -34.41
N ARG A 506 -1.92 18.64 -35.71
CA ARG A 506 -2.20 19.97 -36.27
C ARG A 506 -3.55 20.53 -35.81
N PHE A 507 -4.56 19.68 -35.66
CA PHE A 507 -5.88 20.09 -35.20
C PHE A 507 -5.84 20.67 -33.78
N PHE A 508 -5.08 20.04 -32.89
CA PHE A 508 -4.88 20.51 -31.51
C PHE A 508 -3.70 21.46 -31.34
N ASP A 509 -3.03 21.83 -32.44
CA ASP A 509 -1.89 22.76 -32.45
C ASP A 509 -0.77 22.39 -31.43
N LEU A 510 -0.51 21.08 -31.27
CA LEU A 510 0.39 20.58 -30.22
C LEU A 510 1.84 21.05 -30.40
N ASP A 511 2.27 21.27 -31.65
CA ASP A 511 3.63 21.74 -31.96
C ASP A 511 3.87 23.17 -31.48
N ALA A 512 2.83 24.03 -31.48
CA ALA A 512 2.96 25.43 -31.09
C ALA A 512 2.61 25.66 -29.60
N ARG A 513 1.61 24.94 -29.08
CA ARG A 513 1.10 25.13 -27.71
C ARG A 513 1.81 24.27 -26.65
N GLY A 514 2.48 23.21 -27.07
CA GLY A 514 3.03 22.20 -26.16
C GLY A 514 2.00 21.16 -25.75
N LEU A 515 2.47 20.07 -25.14
CA LEU A 515 1.64 18.90 -24.82
C LEU A 515 0.70 19.18 -23.66
N SER A 516 1.15 19.96 -22.68
CA SER A 516 0.36 20.30 -21.49
C SER A 516 -0.85 21.15 -21.86
N GLN A 517 -0.62 22.29 -22.52
CA GLN A 517 -1.69 23.18 -22.95
C GLN A 517 -2.59 22.51 -24.00
N GLY A 518 -2.01 21.76 -24.95
CA GLY A 518 -2.81 21.04 -25.93
C GLY A 518 -3.76 20.02 -25.32
N PHE A 519 -3.34 19.29 -24.28
CA PHE A 519 -4.23 18.37 -23.56
C PHE A 519 -5.28 19.10 -22.71
N ALA A 520 -4.91 20.21 -22.06
CA ALA A 520 -5.86 21.08 -21.38
C ALA A 520 -6.98 21.56 -22.32
N ASP A 521 -6.63 22.01 -23.53
CA ASP A 521 -7.58 22.45 -24.54
C ASP A 521 -8.53 21.31 -24.97
N ILE A 522 -8.02 20.09 -25.12
CA ILE A 522 -8.83 18.89 -25.41
C ILE A 522 -9.87 18.66 -24.30
N LEU A 523 -9.46 18.76 -23.03
CA LEU A 523 -10.36 18.59 -21.88
C LEU A 523 -11.41 19.69 -21.82
N ASP A 524 -11.03 20.94 -22.07
CA ASP A 524 -11.95 22.08 -22.11
C ASP A 524 -12.98 21.92 -23.24
N GLU A 525 -12.55 21.55 -24.45
CA GLU A 525 -13.46 21.27 -25.57
C GLU A 525 -14.43 20.12 -25.23
N ALA A 526 -13.93 19.01 -24.68
CA ALA A 526 -14.76 17.89 -24.27
C ALA A 526 -15.78 18.28 -23.19
N THR A 527 -15.36 19.10 -22.22
CA THR A 527 -16.21 19.63 -21.15
C THR A 527 -17.32 20.49 -21.72
N VAL A 528 -17.00 21.41 -22.65
CA VAL A 528 -17.98 22.27 -23.31
C VAL A 528 -18.99 21.43 -24.10
N PHE A 529 -18.55 20.42 -24.85
CA PHE A 529 -19.48 19.58 -25.61
C PHE A 529 -20.40 18.76 -24.72
N ILE A 530 -19.89 18.19 -23.62
CA ILE A 530 -20.70 17.47 -22.64
C ILE A 530 -21.73 18.41 -22.01
N GLY A 531 -21.32 19.62 -21.60
CA GLY A 531 -22.23 20.61 -21.02
C GLY A 531 -23.35 21.02 -21.97
N LYS A 532 -23.03 21.29 -23.25
CA LYS A 532 -24.04 21.60 -24.26
C LYS A 532 -24.99 20.44 -24.55
N LEU A 533 -24.47 19.21 -24.52
CA LEU A 533 -25.30 18.01 -24.72
C LEU A 533 -26.25 17.81 -23.53
N GLU A 534 -25.80 18.10 -22.31
CA GLU A 534 -26.63 18.12 -21.10
C GLU A 534 -27.78 19.14 -21.23
N GLU A 535 -27.49 20.38 -21.62
CA GLU A 535 -28.47 21.44 -21.81
C GLU A 535 -29.53 21.07 -22.86
N LYS A 536 -29.10 20.51 -24.00
CA LYS A 536 -30.00 20.09 -25.08
C LYS A 536 -31.03 19.07 -24.59
N VAL A 537 -30.60 18.09 -23.81
CA VAL A 537 -31.48 17.01 -23.35
C VAL A 537 -32.45 17.47 -22.26
N VAL A 538 -32.04 18.40 -21.40
CA VAL A 538 -32.95 19.06 -20.45
C VAL A 538 -34.07 19.78 -21.19
N THR A 539 -33.74 20.59 -22.19
CA THR A 539 -34.75 21.38 -22.93
C THR A 539 -35.78 20.53 -23.68
N THR A 540 -35.42 19.35 -24.20
CA THR A 540 -36.39 18.45 -24.85
C THR A 540 -37.31 17.73 -23.87
N SER A 541 -36.92 17.59 -22.59
CA SER A 541 -37.78 16.96 -21.56
C SER A 541 -38.89 17.90 -21.05
N ASP A 542 -38.65 19.21 -21.03
CA ASP A 542 -39.65 20.21 -20.60
C ASP A 542 -40.72 20.47 -21.68
N GLU A 543 -40.39 20.30 -22.97
CA GLU A 543 -41.35 20.47 -24.08
C GLU A 543 -42.36 19.31 -24.21
N GLU A 544 -42.11 18.16 -23.58
CA GLU A 544 -42.99 16.98 -23.63
C GLU A 544 -44.03 16.92 -22.49
N THR A 545 -44.13 17.93 -21.63
CA THR A 545 -45.18 17.99 -20.59
C THR A 545 -46.45 18.67 -21.14
N PRO A 546 -47.57 17.96 -21.39
CA PRO A 546 -48.78 18.62 -21.85
C PRO A 546 -49.38 19.45 -20.71
N SER A 547 -49.58 20.74 -20.95
CA SER A 547 -50.24 21.66 -20.04
C SER A 547 -51.58 21.06 -19.58
N CYS A 548 -51.68 20.68 -18.32
CA CYS A 548 -52.96 20.29 -17.73
C CYS A 548 -53.81 21.56 -17.59
N ARG A 549 -54.73 21.76 -18.55
CA ARG A 549 -55.76 22.79 -18.46
C ARG A 549 -56.57 22.57 -17.18
N ARG A 550 -56.61 23.57 -16.30
CA ARG A 550 -57.62 23.66 -15.24
C ARG A 550 -59.02 23.65 -15.90
N PRO A 551 -59.94 22.77 -15.50
CA PRO A 551 -61.36 22.98 -15.76
C PRO A 551 -61.89 23.99 -14.73
N GLY A 552 -62.61 24.99 -15.21
CA GLY A 552 -63.27 25.98 -14.37
C GLY A 552 -64.46 25.39 -13.59
N ALA A 553 -64.49 25.70 -12.30
CA ALA A 553 -65.64 26.17 -11.52
C ALA A 553 -65.09 26.75 -10.22
#